data_AF-A0A2A5M6C7-F1
#
_entry.id   AF-A0A2A5M6C7-F1
#
_cell.length_a   1.000
_cell.length_b   1.000
_cell.length_c   1.000
_cell.angle_alpha   90.00
_cell.angle_beta   90.00
_cell.angle_gamma   90.00
#
_symmetry.space_group_name_H-M   'P 1'
#
loop_
_entity.id
_entity.type
_entity.pdbx_description
1 polymer ?
#
loop_
_entity_poly.entity_id
_entity_poly.type
_entity_poly.pdbx_seq_one_letter_code
_entity_poly.pdbx_strand_id
1 'polypeptide(L)'
;MTGAQIFTKLLNLDLNYHDFDWLENQGLSEFELLISVILTQNTNWKNVLKALDNLKKENIASLEQINTLSNLELATLIKPSGFYN
;
A
#
# COMPACT_ATOMS: atom_id res chain seq x y z
N MET A 1 2.89 -7.63 23.11
CA MET A 1 3.37 -6.61 22.17
C MET A 1 2.24 -6.31 21.20
N THR A 2 1.60 -5.15 21.31
CA THR A 2 0.50 -4.73 20.43
C THR A 2 1.03 -3.86 19.29
N GLY A 3 0.25 -3.67 18.22
CA GLY A 3 0.63 -2.76 17.12
C GLY A 3 0.96 -1.35 17.60
N ALA A 4 0.20 -0.83 18.57
CA ALA A 4 0.48 0.47 19.20
C ALA A 4 1.84 0.50 19.92
N GLN A 5 2.19 -0.57 20.64
CA GLN A 5 3.49 -0.67 21.33
C GLN A 5 4.67 -0.74 20.35
N ILE A 6 4.48 -1.37 19.18
CA ILE A 6 5.47 -1.40 18.11
C ILE A 6 5.62 -0.01 17.49
N PHE A 7 4.51 0.66 17.17
CA PHE A 7 4.51 2.00 16.60
C PHE A 7 5.21 3.02 17.51
N THR A 8 4.90 3.03 18.81
CA THR A 8 5.57 3.90 19.78
C THR A 8 7.08 3.64 19.86
N LYS A 9 7.52 2.38 19.73
CA LYS A 9 8.96 2.06 19.68
C LYS A 9 9.62 2.61 18.42
N LEU A 10 8.94 2.53 17.26
CA LEU A 10 9.45 3.04 15.99
C LEU A 10 9.55 4.57 15.95
N LEU A 11 8.59 5.29 16.56
CA LEU A 11 8.61 6.76 16.65
C LEU A 11 9.84 7.35 17.37
N ASN A 12 10.49 6.57 18.23
CA ASN A 12 11.66 7.01 18.99
C ASN A 12 12.99 6.75 18.25
N LEU A 13 12.93 6.19 17.05
CA LEU A 13 14.11 5.92 16.23
C LEU A 13 14.26 7.01 15.17
N ASP A 14 15.50 7.47 14.98
CA ASP A 14 15.85 8.30 13.83
C ASP A 14 15.97 7.38 12.60
N LEU A 15 14.80 7.03 12.05
CA LEU A 15 14.67 6.10 10.94
C LEU A 15 15.16 6.79 9.66
N ASN A 16 16.43 6.57 9.32
CA ASN A 16 16.95 6.90 8.01
C ASN A 16 16.40 5.90 6.98
N TYR A 17 15.48 6.35 6.12
CA TYR A 17 14.71 5.55 5.16
C TYR A 17 15.54 4.94 4.00
N HIS A 18 16.87 4.87 4.10
CA HIS A 18 17.75 4.46 3.02
C HIS A 18 17.89 2.93 2.83
N ASP A 19 17.45 2.10 3.78
CA ASP A 19 17.67 0.65 3.76
C ASP A 19 16.46 -0.18 3.28
N PHE A 20 15.44 0.47 2.71
CA PHE A 20 14.29 -0.22 2.13
C PHE A 20 14.59 -0.69 0.69
N ASP A 21 15.60 -1.52 0.48
CA ASP A 21 15.97 -2.04 -0.85
C ASP A 21 14.82 -2.83 -1.54
N TRP A 22 13.82 -3.30 -0.78
CA TRP A 22 12.59 -3.89 -1.34
C TRP A 22 11.59 -2.87 -1.89
N LEU A 23 11.81 -1.60 -1.60
CA LEU A 23 11.10 -0.42 -2.09
C LEU A 23 11.91 0.14 -3.27
N GLU A 24 12.08 -0.65 -4.32
CA GLU A 24 12.94 -0.32 -5.47
C GLU A 24 12.69 1.11 -5.99
N ASN A 25 13.62 2.03 -5.70
CA ASN A 25 13.79 3.34 -6.35
C ASN A 25 12.55 4.26 -6.47
N GLN A 26 11.47 4.02 -5.72
CA GLN A 26 10.26 4.84 -5.73
C GLN A 26 9.83 5.08 -4.29
N GLY A 27 10.06 6.29 -3.77
CA GLY A 27 9.40 6.72 -2.54
C GLY A 27 7.90 6.55 -2.73
N LEU A 28 7.27 5.77 -1.85
CA LEU A 28 5.81 5.67 -1.83
C LEU A 28 5.26 6.98 -1.26
N SER A 29 4.24 7.50 -1.91
CA SER A 29 3.38 8.52 -1.31
C SER A 29 2.73 8.00 -0.02
N GLU A 30 2.28 8.90 0.86
CA GLU A 30 1.52 8.53 2.07
C GLU A 30 0.30 7.66 1.72
N PHE A 31 -0.35 7.94 0.59
CA PHE A 31 -1.44 7.15 0.02
C PHE A 31 -0.98 5.72 -0.32
N GLU A 32 0.07 5.57 -1.11
CA GLU A 32 0.57 4.24 -1.51
C GLU A 32 1.04 3.44 -0.29
N LEU A 33 1.69 4.10 0.67
CA LEU A 33 2.10 3.47 1.93
C LEU A 33 0.87 2.94 2.70
N LEU A 34 -0.15 3.76 2.92
CA LEU A 34 -1.36 3.37 3.63
C LEU A 34 -2.08 2.19 2.93
N ILE A 35 -2.27 2.29 1.62
CA ILE A 35 -2.91 1.22 0.84
C ILE A 35 -2.09 -0.05 0.90
N SER A 36 -0.76 0.04 0.79
CA SER A 36 0.13 -1.13 0.83
C SER A 36 0.01 -1.92 2.15
N VAL A 37 -0.21 -1.23 3.28
CA VAL A 37 -0.41 -1.87 4.60
C VAL A 37 -1.70 -2.70 4.62
N ILE A 38 -2.75 -2.23 3.93
CA ILE A 38 -4.02 -2.97 3.82
C ILE A 38 -3.86 -4.16 2.89
N LEU A 39 -3.28 -3.96 1.70
CA LEU A 39 -3.17 -5.00 0.68
C LEU A 39 -2.23 -6.14 1.11
N THR A 40 -1.15 -5.82 1.83
CA THR A 40 -0.19 -6.82 2.36
C THR A 40 -0.84 -7.85 3.28
N GLN A 41 -1.99 -7.54 3.92
CA GLN A 41 -2.67 -8.49 4.81
C GLN A 41 -3.19 -9.74 4.07
N ASN A 42 -3.40 -9.65 2.76
CA ASN A 42 -4.00 -10.73 1.96
C ASN A 42 -3.02 -11.38 0.96
N THR A 43 -1.79 -10.88 0.84
CA THR A 43 -0.85 -11.34 -0.19
C THR A 43 0.61 -11.01 0.12
N ASN A 44 1.53 -11.40 -0.76
CA ASN A 44 2.95 -11.01 -0.68
C ASN A 44 3.22 -9.64 -1.31
N TRP A 45 4.37 -9.04 -0.98
CA TRP A 45 4.78 -7.71 -1.46
C TRP A 45 4.76 -7.56 -2.99
N LYS A 46 5.24 -8.58 -3.72
CA LYS A 46 5.25 -8.57 -5.21
C LYS A 46 3.85 -8.38 -5.80
N ASN A 47 2.82 -8.90 -5.14
CA ASN A 47 1.44 -8.73 -5.58
C ASN A 47 0.84 -7.38 -5.16
N VAL A 48 1.28 -6.81 -4.03
CA VAL A 48 0.94 -5.44 -3.64
C VAL A 48 1.49 -4.44 -4.67
N LEU A 49 2.74 -4.58 -5.08
CA LEU A 49 3.35 -3.72 -6.11
C LEU A 49 2.56 -3.73 -7.42
N LYS A 50 2.04 -4.89 -7.84
CA LYS A 50 1.17 -4.99 -9.04
C LYS A 50 -0.15 -4.26 -8.85
N ALA A 51 -0.77 -4.34 -7.67
CA ALA A 51 -2.00 -3.61 -7.37
C ALA A 51 -1.77 -2.10 -7.34
N LEU A 52 -0.66 -1.63 -6.76
CA LEU A 52 -0.28 -0.22 -6.78
C LEU A 52 0.01 0.28 -8.20
N ASP A 53 0.70 -0.53 -9.03
CA ASP A 53 0.93 -0.22 -10.44
C ASP A 53 -0.37 -0.11 -11.24
N ASN A 54 -1.37 -0.97 -10.96
CA ASN A 54 -2.70 -0.85 -11.55
C ASN A 54 -3.39 0.47 -11.16
N LEU A 55 -3.39 0.82 -9.87
CA LEU A 55 -3.96 2.10 -9.38
C LEU A 55 -3.27 3.30 -10.06
N LYS A 56 -1.94 3.27 -10.15
CA LYS A 56 -1.14 4.32 -10.79
C LYS A 56 -1.46 4.48 -12.27
N LYS A 57 -1.63 3.38 -13.02
CA LYS A 57 -2.02 3.41 -14.44
C LYS A 57 -3.39 4.04 -14.67
N GLU A 58 -4.30 3.88 -13.72
CA GLU A 58 -5.62 4.53 -13.73
C GLU A 58 -5.60 5.93 -13.08
N ASN A 59 -4.42 6.49 -12.78
CA ASN A 59 -4.24 7.80 -12.14
C ASN A 59 -4.92 7.92 -10.75
N ILE A 60 -5.06 6.81 -10.02
CA ILE A 60 -5.58 6.78 -8.66
C ILE A 60 -4.41 6.94 -7.69
N ALA A 61 -4.36 8.08 -7.00
CA ALA A 61 -3.26 8.48 -6.12
C ALA A 61 -3.72 9.07 -4.77
N SER A 62 -5.02 8.95 -4.45
CA SER A 62 -5.61 9.48 -3.21
C SER A 62 -6.81 8.64 -2.76
N LEU A 63 -7.19 8.77 -1.48
CA LEU A 63 -8.33 8.06 -0.89
C LEU A 63 -9.66 8.55 -1.48
N GLU A 64 -9.73 9.85 -1.79
CA GLU A 64 -10.88 10.48 -2.42
C GLU A 64 -11.16 9.85 -3.79
N GLN A 65 -10.11 9.64 -4.60
CA GLN A 65 -10.22 8.97 -5.89
C GLN A 65 -10.66 7.51 -5.75
N ILE A 66 -10.13 6.76 -4.77
CA ILE A 66 -10.62 5.40 -4.48
C ILE A 66 -12.12 5.43 -4.18
N ASN A 67 -12.58 6.39 -3.38
CA ASN A 67 -13.99 6.49 -3.00
C ASN A 67 -14.93 6.86 -4.18
N THR A 68 -14.38 7.31 -5.31
CA THR A 68 -15.17 7.51 -6.54
C THR A 68 -15.38 6.25 -7.36
N LEU A 69 -14.58 5.21 -7.13
CA LEU A 69 -14.68 3.94 -7.84
C LEU A 69 -15.85 3.13 -7.30
N SER A 70 -16.54 2.41 -8.19
CA SER A 70 -17.40 1.32 -7.78
C SER A 70 -16.58 0.20 -7.13
N ASN A 71 -17.22 -0.61 -6.29
CA ASN A 71 -16.57 -1.76 -5.65
C ASN A 71 -15.92 -2.71 -6.67
N LEU A 72 -16.54 -2.89 -7.85
CA LEU A 72 -16.05 -3.77 -8.90
C LEU A 72 -14.80 -3.20 -9.60
N GLU A 73 -14.78 -1.90 -9.86
CA GLU A 73 -13.60 -1.22 -10.42
C GLU A 73 -12.43 -1.33 -9.44
N LEU A 74 -12.66 -0.99 -8.17
CA LEU A 74 -11.63 -1.09 -7.15
C LEU A 74 -11.10 -2.53 -7.01
N ALA A 75 -12.00 -3.52 -6.91
CA ALA A 75 -11.63 -4.93 -6.81
C ALA A 75 -10.81 -5.39 -8.01
N THR A 76 -11.14 -4.91 -9.22
CA THR A 76 -10.39 -5.21 -10.44
C THR A 76 -8.95 -4.67 -10.35
N LEU A 77 -8.77 -3.43 -9.89
CA LEU A 77 -7.45 -2.81 -9.78
C LEU A 77 -6.58 -3.49 -8.73
N ILE A 78 -7.16 -3.84 -7.57
CA ILE A 78 -6.43 -4.46 -6.47
C ILE A 78 -6.44 -6.01 -6.51
N LYS A 79 -7.03 -6.62 -7.54
CA LYS A 79 -7.14 -8.08 -7.71
C LYS A 79 -5.85 -8.88 -7.44
N PRO A 80 -4.64 -8.43 -7.86
CA PRO A 80 -3.40 -9.14 -7.55
C PRO A 80 -3.19 -9.36 -6.05
N SER A 81 -3.74 -8.48 -5.21
CA SER A 81 -3.64 -8.55 -3.76
C SER A 81 -4.66 -9.46 -3.06
N GLY A 82 -5.41 -10.26 -3.81
CA GLY A 82 -6.27 -11.31 -3.25
C GLY A 82 -7.73 -10.93 -3.03
N PHE A 83 -8.14 -9.74 -3.44
CA PHE A 83 -9.53 -9.30 -3.43
C PHE A 83 -10.20 -9.65 -4.76
N TYR A 84 -10.95 -10.76 -4.79
CA TYR A 84 -11.59 -11.30 -5.99
C TYR A 84 -13.09 -10.96 -6.09
N ASN A 85 -13.60 -10.15 -5.17
CA ASN A 85 -15.02 -9.87 -4.97
C ASN A 85 -15.61 -8.96 -6.05
#